data_AF-A0A7C3P576-F1
#
_entry.id   AF-A0A7C3P576-F1
#
_cell.length_a   1.000
_cell.length_b   1.000
_cell.length_c   1.000
_cell.angle_alpha   90.00
_cell.angle_beta   90.00
_cell.angle_gamma   90.00
#
_symmetry.space_group_name_H-M   'P 1'
#
loop_
_entity.id
_entity.type
_entity.pdbx_description
1 polymer ?
#
loop_
_entity_poly.entity_id
_entity_poly.type
_entity_poly.pdbx_seq_one_letter_code
_entity_poly.pdbx_strand_id
1 'polypeptide(L)'
;NKDTKVSKLTEPEVVRIRDIIEQEFKVEGDLRREVGTNIKRLMDIGSYRGLRHRKSLPVRGQRTHTNARTRKGPRRAIIGKKKEKE
;
A
#
# COMPACT_ATOMS: atom_id res chain seq x y z
N ASN A 1 7.00 -3.40 30.91
CA ASN A 1 8.00 -4.40 30.47
C ASN A 1 7.60 -4.89 29.08
N LYS A 2 8.49 -4.91 28.10
CA LYS A 2 8.17 -5.27 26.69
C LYS A 2 8.07 -6.78 26.47
N ASP A 3 8.60 -7.59 27.39
CA ASP A 3 8.60 -9.06 27.29
C ASP A 3 7.30 -9.71 27.82
N THR A 4 6.38 -8.90 28.34
CA THR A 4 5.09 -9.39 28.84
C THR A 4 4.27 -9.95 27.67
N LYS A 5 3.90 -11.23 27.77
CA LYS A 5 3.05 -11.88 26.76
C LYS A 5 1.64 -11.30 26.77
N VAL A 6 0.99 -11.28 25.60
CA VAL A 6 -0.40 -10.79 25.43
C VAL A 6 -1.37 -11.47 26.38
N SER A 7 -1.22 -12.78 26.61
CA SER A 7 -2.09 -13.55 27.51
C SER A 7 -1.95 -13.20 29.00
N LYS A 8 -0.95 -12.40 29.37
CA LYS A 8 -0.70 -11.96 30.75
C LYS A 8 -1.09 -10.50 30.98
N LEU A 9 -1.62 -9.82 29.96
CA LEU A 9 -2.10 -8.46 30.10
C LEU A 9 -3.39 -8.44 30.91
N THR A 10 -3.46 -7.53 31.85
CA THR A 10 -4.68 -7.26 32.62
C THR A 10 -5.62 -6.34 31.83
N GLU A 11 -6.95 -6.42 32.05
CA GLU A 11 -7.91 -5.47 31.46
C GLU A 11 -7.48 -3.98 31.55
N PRO A 12 -7.06 -3.44 32.72
CA PRO A 12 -6.66 -2.04 32.82
C PRO A 12 -5.40 -1.70 32.02
N GLU A 13 -4.51 -2.66 31.78
CA GLU A 13 -3.36 -2.45 30.88
C GLU A 13 -3.80 -2.37 29.43
N VAL A 14 -4.75 -3.22 29.01
CA VAL A 14 -5.30 -3.20 27.64
C VAL A 14 -6.00 -1.88 27.35
N VAL A 15 -6.81 -1.38 28.29
CA VAL A 15 -7.49 -0.08 28.15
C VAL A 15 -6.46 1.05 28.03
N ARG A 16 -5.46 1.10 28.93
CA ARG A 16 -4.39 2.11 28.84
C ARG A 16 -3.65 2.08 27.51
N ILE A 17 -3.35 0.88 26.99
CA ILE A 17 -2.70 0.75 25.67
C ILE A 17 -3.60 1.28 24.55
N ARG A 18 -4.89 0.98 24.58
CA ARG A 18 -5.86 1.49 23.61
C ARG A 18 -5.92 3.02 23.64
N ASP A 19 -6.06 3.60 24.83
CA ASP A 19 -6.20 5.05 25.00
C ASP A 19 -4.98 5.80 24.44
N ILE A 20 -3.77 5.30 24.72
CA ILE A 20 -2.53 5.86 24.17
C ILE A 20 -2.50 5.75 22.64
N ILE A 21 -2.89 4.60 22.09
CA ILE A 21 -2.91 4.38 20.64
C ILE A 21 -3.89 5.34 19.97
N GLU A 22 -5.10 5.53 20.52
CA GLU A 22 -6.12 6.40 19.95
C GLU A 22 -5.75 7.89 20.04
N GLN A 23 -5.11 8.32 21.13
CA GLN A 23 -4.77 9.72 21.36
C GLN A 23 -3.51 10.17 20.61
N GLU A 24 -2.47 9.34 20.61
CA GLU A 24 -1.15 9.76 20.11
C GLU A 24 -0.88 9.32 18.67
N PHE A 25 -1.59 8.30 18.17
CA PHE A 25 -1.25 7.65 16.90
C PHE A 25 -2.44 7.56 15.94
N LYS A 26 -2.19 7.95 14.69
CA LYS A 26 -3.13 7.66 13.60
C LYS A 26 -2.93 6.23 13.11
N VAL A 27 -3.86 5.35 13.43
CA VAL A 27 -3.81 3.93 13.06
C VAL A 27 -4.97 3.52 12.15
N GLU A 28 -4.80 2.36 11.50
CA GLU A 28 -5.81 1.67 10.71
C GLU A 28 -6.62 2.53 9.73
N GLY A 29 -7.90 2.78 10.02
CA GLY A 29 -8.86 3.35 9.09
C GLY A 29 -8.47 4.76 8.66
N ASP A 30 -8.07 5.59 9.62
CA ASP A 30 -7.75 6.99 9.35
C ASP A 30 -6.42 7.12 8.59
N LEU A 31 -5.43 6.29 8.94
CA LEU A 31 -4.18 6.24 8.18
C LEU A 31 -4.41 5.76 6.73
N ARG A 32 -5.26 4.73 6.53
CA ARG A 32 -5.62 4.24 5.19
C ARG A 32 -6.34 5.31 4.37
N ARG A 33 -7.27 6.05 4.98
CA ARG A 33 -7.98 7.18 4.35
C ARG A 33 -7.01 8.29 3.99
N GLU A 34 -6.13 8.68 4.90
CA GLU A 34 -5.13 9.74 4.68
C GLU A 34 -4.23 9.41 3.49
N VAL A 35 -3.67 8.20 3.46
CA VAL A 35 -2.83 7.73 2.33
C VAL A 35 -3.63 7.68 1.03
N GLY A 36 -4.88 7.20 1.07
CA GLY A 36 -5.77 7.18 -0.08
C GLY A 36 -6.02 8.58 -0.66
N THR A 37 -6.35 9.54 0.20
CA THR A 37 -6.56 10.95 -0.16
C THR A 37 -5.30 11.57 -0.73
N ASN A 38 -4.13 11.28 -0.16
CA ASN A 38 -2.85 11.76 -0.69
C ASN A 38 -2.58 11.25 -2.11
N ILE A 39 -2.85 9.96 -2.39
CA ILE A 39 -2.70 9.40 -3.73
C ILE A 39 -3.73 10.01 -4.69
N LYS A 40 -4.98 10.17 -4.27
CA LYS A 40 -6.05 10.79 -5.07
C LYS A 40 -5.70 12.23 -5.44
N ARG A 41 -5.24 13.03 -4.48
CA ARG A 41 -4.73 14.39 -4.70
C ARG A 41 -3.65 14.44 -5.78
N LEU A 42 -2.68 13.51 -5.76
CA LEU A 42 -1.65 13.45 -6.78
C LEU A 42 -2.20 13.12 -8.18
N MET A 43 -3.25 12.30 -8.26
CA MET A 43 -3.92 11.94 -9.51
C MET A 43 -4.77 13.10 -10.05
N ASP A 44 -5.48 13.81 -9.20
CA ASP A 44 -6.38 14.91 -9.57
C ASP A 44 -5.59 16.12 -10.08
N ILE A 45 -4.47 16.45 -9.43
CA ILE A 45 -3.55 17.52 -9.87
C ILE A 45 -2.87 17.18 -11.21
N GLY A 46 -2.85 15.91 -11.63
CA GLY A 46 -2.20 15.50 -12.89
C GLY A 46 -0.67 15.42 -12.81
N SER A 47 -0.09 15.38 -11.61
CA SER A 47 1.35 15.22 -11.41
C SER A 47 1.89 13.95 -12.08
N TYR A 48 3.19 13.91 -12.42
CA TYR A 48 3.83 12.70 -12.98
C TYR A 48 3.56 11.47 -12.09
N ARG A 49 3.70 11.61 -10.77
CA ARG A 49 3.41 10.54 -9.81
C ARG A 49 1.96 10.07 -9.91
N GLY A 50 1.00 10.99 -10.02
CA GLY A 50 -0.41 10.70 -10.25
C GLY A 50 -0.66 9.90 -11.52
N LEU A 51 -0.05 10.31 -12.64
CA LEU A 51 -0.15 9.58 -13.92
C LEU A 51 0.40 8.16 -13.80
N ARG A 52 1.48 7.95 -13.05
CA ARG A 52 2.04 6.61 -12.78
C ARG A 52 1.12 5.77 -11.89
N HIS A 53 0.51 6.38 -10.87
CA HIS A 53 -0.50 5.73 -10.04
C HIS A 53 -1.70 5.27 -10.87
N ARG A 54 -2.23 6.13 -11.76
CA ARG A 54 -3.34 5.84 -12.68
C ARG A 54 -3.02 4.71 -13.67
N LYS A 55 -1.80 4.70 -14.21
CA LYS A 55 -1.33 3.66 -15.15
C LYS A 55 -0.86 2.37 -14.49
N SER A 56 -0.97 2.25 -13.15
CA SER A 56 -0.44 1.10 -12.40
C SER A 56 1.03 0.79 -12.71
N LEU A 57 1.86 1.85 -12.77
CA LEU A 57 3.31 1.77 -12.97
C LEU A 57 4.07 2.26 -11.73
N PRO A 58 5.33 1.85 -11.56
CA PRO A 58 6.22 2.39 -10.54
C PRO A 58 6.33 3.91 -10.60
N VAL A 59 6.30 4.53 -9.42
CA VAL A 59 6.22 5.99 -9.23
C VAL A 59 7.60 6.61 -8.97
N ARG A 60 8.55 5.84 -8.44
CA ARG A 60 9.88 6.30 -7.99
C ARG A 60 10.98 6.21 -9.07
N GLY A 61 10.65 6.46 -10.34
CA GLY A 61 11.64 6.43 -11.44
C GLY A 61 12.22 5.05 -11.78
N GLN A 62 11.63 3.97 -11.29
CA GLN A 62 12.12 2.61 -11.51
C GLN A 62 11.96 2.17 -12.98
N ARG A 63 12.85 1.29 -13.45
CA ARG A 63 12.79 0.71 -14.80
C ARG A 63 11.50 -0.08 -15.00
N THR A 64 10.79 0.18 -16.11
CA THR A 64 9.51 -0.48 -16.43
C THR A 64 9.53 -1.35 -17.69
N HIS A 65 10.65 -1.43 -18.39
CA HIS A 65 10.79 -2.27 -19.58
C HIS A 65 10.70 -3.77 -19.25
N THR A 66 11.47 -4.24 -18.26
CA THR A 66 11.56 -5.66 -17.89
C THR A 66 10.69 -6.01 -16.67
N ASN A 67 11.02 -5.43 -15.52
CA ASN A 67 10.43 -5.75 -14.22
C ASN A 67 9.24 -4.84 -13.86
N ALA A 68 8.83 -4.80 -12.59
CA ALA A 68 7.68 -4.08 -12.01
C ALA A 68 6.34 -4.86 -11.90
N ARG A 69 6.41 -6.19 -11.73
CA ARG A 69 5.20 -7.03 -11.59
C ARG A 69 4.41 -6.77 -10.31
N THR A 70 5.06 -6.42 -9.21
CA THR A 70 4.36 -6.02 -7.96
C THR A 70 3.41 -4.85 -8.19
N ARG A 71 3.71 -3.94 -9.11
CA ARG A 71 2.85 -2.79 -9.43
C ARG A 71 1.94 -3.01 -10.64
N LYS A 72 2.43 -3.70 -11.68
CA LYS A 72 1.66 -4.02 -12.90
C LYS A 72 0.63 -5.15 -12.71
N GLY A 73 0.79 -5.95 -11.67
CA GLY A 73 0.06 -7.19 -11.48
C GLY A 73 0.61 -8.38 -12.29
N PRO A 74 -0.09 -9.52 -12.23
CA PRO A 74 0.28 -10.75 -12.93
C PRO A 74 0.45 -10.53 -14.44
N ARG A 75 1.26 -11.38 -15.09
CA ARG A 75 1.37 -11.38 -16.55
C ARG A 75 0.01 -11.77 -17.12
N ARG A 76 -0.68 -10.81 -17.74
CA ARG A 76 -1.76 -11.11 -18.66
C ARG A 76 -1.13 -11.81 -19.86
N ALA A 77 -1.26 -13.13 -19.92
CA ALA A 77 -0.94 -13.88 -21.13
C ALA A 77 -1.91 -13.39 -22.20
N ILE A 78 -1.40 -13.07 -23.39
CA ILE A 78 -2.27 -12.90 -24.55
C ILE A 78 -2.71 -14.33 -24.89
N ILE A 79 -3.90 -14.72 -24.43
CA ILE A 79 -4.56 -15.93 -24.90
C ILE A 79 -4.61 -15.81 -26.43
N GLY A 80 -3.84 -16.64 -27.14
CA GLY A 80 -3.90 -16.73 -28.61
C GLY A 80 -2.64 -16.38 -29.41
N LYS A 81 -1.51 -15.93 -28.84
CA LYS A 81 -0.26 -15.81 -29.64
C LYS A 81 0.73 -16.92 -29.31
N LYS A 82 0.39 -18.14 -29.78
CA LYS A 82 1.40 -19.15 -30.11
C LYS A 82 2.27 -18.50 -31.18
N LYS A 83 3.52 -18.16 -30.87
CA LYS A 83 4.49 -17.82 -31.91
C LYS A 83 4.64 -19.07 -32.76
N GLU A 84 4.13 -19.06 -33.98
CA GLU A 84 4.58 -19.98 -35.01
C GLU A 84 6.09 -19.74 -35.13
N LYS A 85 6.84 -20.82 -34.88
CA LYS A 85 8.27 -20.86 -35.16
C LYS A 85 8.33 -21.20 -36.65
N GLU A 86 8.89 -20.30 -37.45
CA GLU A 86 9.68 -20.72 -38.62
C GLU A 86 10.98 -21.38 -38.12
#